data_AF-A0A4R6SRJ0-F1
#
_entry.id   AF-A0A4R6SRJ0-F1
#
_cell.length_a   1.000
_cell.length_b   1.000
_cell.length_c   1.000
_cell.angle_alpha   90.00
_cell.angle_beta   90.00
_cell.angle_gamma   90.00
#
_symmetry.space_group_name_H-M   'P 1'
#
loop_
_entity.id
_entity.type
_entity.pdbx_description
1 polymer ?
#
loop_
_entity_poly.entity_id
_entity_poly.type
_entity_poly.pdbx_seq_one_letter_code
_entity_poly.pdbx_strand_id
1 'polypeptide(L)'
;MLVRAKLLAVAGGVAACAALFSGTAMADTPTSAAVVAPRATVIQVPSNYVYNPSLGSLHDYCTDSPDSWFSADFRGPCARHDMCYEAPGDHKAACDSELKYGITNNCVAAYPTHPDACKAAGYTYYAAVVAFGDDPAFASPSTVLPSTSEAQDVAKFTSRT
;
A
#
# COMPACT_ATOMS: atom_id res chain seq x y z
N MET A 1 1.39 26.11 -53.98
CA MET A 1 0.28 26.78 -53.29
C MET A 1 0.41 26.49 -51.79
N LEU A 2 0.24 27.56 -50.99
CA LEU A 2 0.24 27.67 -49.51
C LEU A 2 -0.02 26.40 -48.69
N VAL A 3 0.75 26.22 -47.60
CA VAL A 3 0.25 26.45 -46.20
C VAL A 3 1.44 26.90 -45.34
N ARG A 4 1.38 28.13 -44.79
CA ARG A 4 2.29 28.62 -43.74
C ARG A 4 1.65 28.38 -42.38
N ALA A 5 2.43 27.84 -41.44
CA ALA A 5 2.06 27.60 -40.06
C ALA A 5 1.64 28.89 -39.35
N LYS A 6 0.49 28.85 -38.66
CA LYS A 6 0.09 29.84 -37.65
C LYS A 6 0.39 29.25 -36.27
N LEU A 7 1.47 29.72 -35.65
CA LEU A 7 1.70 29.61 -34.23
C LEU A 7 0.98 30.80 -33.57
N LEU A 8 -0.08 30.55 -32.80
CA LEU A 8 -0.75 31.56 -31.99
C LEU A 8 -0.38 31.31 -30.53
N ALA A 9 0.51 32.17 -30.02
CA ALA A 9 0.73 32.33 -28.59
C ALA A 9 -0.46 33.10 -28.00
N VAL A 10 -1.14 32.52 -27.00
CA VAL A 10 -2.16 33.22 -26.23
C VAL A 10 -1.50 33.84 -25.00
N ALA A 11 -1.55 35.16 -24.95
CA ALA A 11 -1.15 36.00 -23.84
C ALA A 11 -2.31 36.14 -22.84
N GLY A 12 -1.97 36.20 -21.55
CA GLY A 12 -2.85 36.62 -20.45
C GLY A 12 -2.20 36.19 -19.14
N GLY A 13 -1.91 37.03 -18.16
CA GLY A 13 -2.27 38.42 -17.90
C GLY A 13 -2.20 38.56 -16.38
N VAL A 14 -1.02 38.88 -15.84
CA VAL A 14 -0.83 39.12 -14.40
C VAL A 14 -1.28 40.54 -14.07
N ALA A 15 -2.43 40.65 -13.41
CA ALA A 15 -2.90 41.91 -12.83
C ALA A 15 -2.02 42.28 -11.62
N ALA A 16 -1.18 43.29 -11.78
CA ALA A 16 -0.42 43.89 -10.70
C ALA A 16 -1.27 44.95 -9.99
N CYS A 17 -1.78 44.65 -8.79
CA CYS A 17 -2.24 45.67 -7.86
C CYS A 17 -1.04 46.19 -7.08
N ALA A 18 -0.61 47.41 -7.41
CA ALA A 18 0.37 48.17 -6.64
C ALA A 18 -0.27 48.67 -5.34
N ALA A 19 0.20 48.18 -4.20
CA ALA A 19 -0.04 48.79 -2.89
C ALA A 19 1.26 49.42 -2.39
N LEU A 20 1.23 50.74 -2.23
CA LEU A 20 2.28 51.54 -1.62
C LEU A 20 2.21 51.39 -0.10
N PHE A 21 3.24 50.82 0.52
CA PHE A 21 3.47 50.95 1.96
C PHE A 21 4.93 51.37 2.18
N SER A 22 5.11 52.61 2.65
CA SER A 22 6.32 53.05 3.33
C SER A 22 6.25 52.56 4.77
N GLY A 23 7.17 51.69 5.20
CA GLY A 23 7.25 51.25 6.58
C GLY A 23 8.15 50.04 6.78
N THR A 24 9.25 50.24 7.50
CA THR A 24 10.22 49.22 7.92
C THR A 24 9.60 48.12 8.77
N ALA A 25 9.76 46.87 8.35
CA ALA A 25 9.79 45.72 9.25
C ALA A 25 10.85 44.74 8.71
N MET A 26 11.95 44.61 9.43
CA MET A 26 12.85 43.48 9.24
C MET A 26 11.99 42.25 9.54
N ALA A 27 11.73 41.41 8.54
CA ALA A 27 11.07 40.14 8.78
C ALA A 27 12.01 39.30 9.66
N ASP A 28 11.69 39.23 10.95
CA ASP A 28 12.19 38.19 11.84
C ASP A 28 11.94 36.87 11.12
N THR A 29 13.03 36.27 10.62
CA THR A 29 12.97 34.96 10.00
C THR A 29 12.60 34.01 11.14
N PRO A 30 11.41 33.39 11.15
CA PRO A 30 11.16 32.37 12.14
C PRO A 30 12.20 31.29 11.86
N THR A 31 13.16 31.14 12.77
CA THR A 31 14.02 29.97 12.83
C THR A 31 13.06 28.80 12.95
N SER A 32 12.78 28.13 11.82
CA SER A 32 11.99 26.91 11.82
C SER A 32 12.76 25.91 12.66
N ALA A 33 12.35 25.78 13.93
CA ALA A 33 12.74 24.64 14.73
C ALA A 33 12.40 23.41 13.89
N ALA A 34 13.42 22.61 13.56
CA ALA A 34 13.21 21.37 12.85
C ALA A 34 12.22 20.54 13.67
N VAL A 35 10.98 20.42 13.17
CA VAL A 35 9.99 19.54 13.76
C VAL A 35 10.54 18.14 13.53
N VAL A 36 11.11 17.55 14.58
CA VAL A 36 11.48 16.14 14.56
C VAL A 36 10.18 15.36 14.41
N ALA A 37 9.94 14.84 13.21
CA ALA A 37 8.75 14.04 12.95
C ALA A 37 8.71 12.88 13.94
N PRO A 38 7.55 12.58 14.54
CA PRO A 38 7.44 11.46 15.46
C PRO A 38 7.81 10.16 14.74
N ARG A 39 8.55 9.29 15.43
CA ARG A 39 8.91 7.96 14.92
C ARG A 39 7.62 7.15 14.70
N ALA A 40 7.57 6.39 13.60
CA ALA A 40 6.46 5.48 13.34
C ALA A 40 6.28 4.49 14.50
N THR A 41 5.03 4.30 14.92
CA THR A 41 4.64 3.30 15.91
C THR A 41 4.17 2.04 15.20
N VAL A 42 4.53 0.87 15.72
CA VAL A 42 4.10 -0.42 15.16
C VAL A 42 2.57 -0.54 15.25
N ILE A 43 1.92 -0.78 14.12
CA ILE A 43 0.51 -1.18 14.03
C ILE A 43 0.39 -2.59 14.61
N GLN A 44 -0.26 -2.65 15.77
CA GLN A 44 -0.48 -3.89 16.52
C GLN A 44 -1.66 -4.68 15.94
N VAL A 45 -1.72 -5.95 16.31
CA VAL A 45 -2.94 -6.76 16.18
C VAL A 45 -4.06 -6.07 16.95
N PRO A 46 -5.20 -5.77 16.31
CA PRO A 46 -6.35 -5.18 17.00
C PRO A 46 -6.82 -6.07 18.15
N SER A 47 -7.22 -5.47 19.27
CA SER A 47 -7.64 -6.23 20.46
C SER A 47 -8.91 -7.08 20.26
N ASN A 48 -9.69 -6.76 19.24
CA ASN A 48 -10.90 -7.49 18.84
C ASN A 48 -10.64 -8.55 17.75
N TYR A 49 -9.40 -8.71 17.29
CA TYR A 49 -9.05 -9.74 16.32
C TYR A 49 -9.00 -11.11 16.99
N VAL A 50 -9.64 -12.12 16.38
CA VAL A 50 -9.68 -13.49 16.90
C VAL A 50 -9.05 -14.42 15.88
N TYR A 51 -7.81 -14.85 16.14
CA TYR A 51 -7.12 -15.81 15.28
C TYR A 51 -7.89 -17.14 15.20
N ASN A 52 -8.34 -17.51 14.01
CA ASN A 52 -9.08 -18.72 13.69
C ASN A 52 -8.81 -19.18 12.24
N PRO A 53 -7.71 -19.90 11.98
CA PRO A 53 -7.35 -20.36 10.63
C PRO A 53 -8.28 -21.43 10.06
N SER A 54 -9.29 -21.87 10.82
CA SER A 54 -10.32 -22.78 10.31
C SER A 54 -11.30 -22.10 9.35
N LEU A 55 -11.27 -20.76 9.27
CA LEU A 55 -12.12 -19.95 8.38
C LEU A 55 -11.55 -19.77 6.97
N GLY A 56 -10.43 -20.42 6.64
CA GLY A 56 -9.71 -20.22 5.38
C GLY A 56 -8.75 -19.04 5.49
N SER A 57 -8.71 -18.18 4.47
CA SER A 57 -7.83 -17.01 4.37
C SER A 57 -8.32 -15.79 5.18
N LEU A 58 -9.15 -16.02 6.20
CA LEU A 58 -9.65 -14.98 7.09
C LEU A 58 -9.29 -15.37 8.51
N HIS A 59 -8.87 -14.38 9.31
CA HIS A 59 -8.48 -14.54 10.71
C HIS A 59 -7.28 -15.47 10.90
N ASP A 60 -6.34 -15.47 9.97
CA ASP A 60 -5.17 -16.37 9.98
C ASP A 60 -3.83 -15.63 9.87
N TYR A 61 -3.85 -14.31 10.11
CA TYR A 61 -2.76 -13.37 9.87
C TYR A 61 -2.39 -13.33 8.39
N CYS A 62 -1.16 -13.64 8.02
CA CYS A 62 -0.70 -13.44 6.67
C CYS A 62 -0.86 -14.71 5.81
N THR A 63 -1.99 -15.42 5.88
CA THR A 63 -2.38 -16.67 5.17
C THR A 63 -1.21 -17.54 4.64
N ASP A 64 -0.64 -17.21 3.48
CA ASP A 64 0.41 -17.99 2.80
C ASP A 64 1.80 -17.36 2.83
N SER A 65 1.97 -16.30 3.61
CA SER A 65 3.19 -15.51 3.74
C SER A 65 3.68 -15.47 5.20
N PRO A 66 4.98 -15.27 5.44
CA PRO A 66 5.47 -15.10 6.80
C PRO A 66 4.79 -13.96 7.56
N ASP A 67 4.47 -14.17 8.83
CA ASP A 67 3.90 -13.16 9.74
C ASP A 67 4.84 -11.99 10.07
N SER A 68 6.09 -12.05 9.62
CA SER A 68 7.11 -11.05 9.91
C SER A 68 8.19 -11.00 8.84
N TRP A 69 8.89 -9.87 8.78
CA TRP A 69 10.14 -9.73 8.07
C TRP A 69 11.25 -9.34 9.04
N PHE A 70 11.97 -10.35 9.54
CA PHE A 70 12.94 -10.22 10.64
C PHE A 70 12.30 -9.48 11.84
N SER A 71 12.74 -8.26 12.16
CA SER A 71 12.22 -7.45 13.29
C SER A 71 10.90 -6.73 13.00
N ALA A 72 10.38 -6.76 11.77
CA ALA A 72 9.09 -6.13 11.44
C ALA A 72 7.95 -7.15 11.58
N ASP A 73 7.03 -6.90 12.50
CA ASP A 73 5.84 -7.71 12.71
C ASP A 73 4.73 -7.30 11.73
N PHE A 74 4.21 -8.24 10.94
CA PHE A 74 3.14 -8.00 9.96
C PHE A 74 1.79 -8.53 10.41
N ARG A 75 1.70 -9.23 11.55
CA ARG A 75 0.43 -9.76 12.07
C ARG A 75 -0.61 -8.69 12.29
N GLY A 76 -0.22 -7.50 12.76
CA GLY A 76 -1.14 -6.38 12.94
C GLY A 76 -1.79 -5.91 11.63
N PRO A 77 -0.98 -5.52 10.63
CA PRO A 77 -1.47 -5.21 9.29
C PRO A 77 -2.31 -6.31 8.64
N CYS A 78 -1.86 -7.58 8.69
CA CYS A 78 -2.61 -8.70 8.13
C CYS A 78 -3.94 -8.93 8.87
N ALA A 79 -3.96 -8.90 10.21
CA ALA A 79 -5.19 -8.98 10.99
C ALA A 79 -6.23 -7.91 10.65
N ARG A 80 -5.79 -6.68 10.37
CA ARG A 80 -6.68 -5.59 9.90
C ARG A 80 -7.22 -5.85 8.49
N HIS A 81 -6.43 -6.51 7.64
CA HIS A 81 -6.80 -6.88 6.28
C HIS A 81 -7.88 -7.96 6.28
N ASP A 82 -7.71 -9.03 7.07
CA ASP A 82 -8.71 -10.09 7.23
C ASP A 82 -10.06 -9.53 7.69
N MET A 83 -10.07 -8.71 8.75
CA MET A 83 -11.30 -8.10 9.26
C MET A 83 -11.93 -7.13 8.24
N CYS A 84 -11.14 -6.55 7.34
CA CYS A 84 -11.63 -5.68 6.27
C CYS A 84 -12.28 -6.51 5.15
N TYR A 85 -11.69 -7.65 4.78
CA TYR A 85 -12.26 -8.59 3.81
C TYR A 85 -13.52 -9.29 4.34
N GLU A 86 -13.61 -9.54 5.65
CA GLU A 86 -14.81 -10.08 6.28
C GLU A 86 -15.98 -9.07 6.27
N ALA A 87 -15.69 -7.77 6.25
CA ALA A 87 -16.72 -6.74 6.25
C ALA A 87 -17.53 -6.78 4.93
N PRO A 88 -18.87 -6.69 4.99
CA PRO A 88 -19.71 -6.76 3.80
C PRO A 88 -19.48 -5.53 2.90
N GLY A 89 -19.27 -5.77 1.60
CA GLY A 89 -19.12 -4.73 0.59
C GLY A 89 -17.99 -5.03 -0.40
N ASP A 90 -17.87 -4.22 -1.44
CA ASP A 90 -16.71 -4.26 -2.36
C ASP A 90 -15.65 -3.26 -1.87
N HIS A 91 -14.78 -3.74 -1.00
CA HIS A 91 -13.77 -2.93 -0.31
C HIS A 91 -12.34 -3.39 -0.56
N LYS A 92 -12.15 -4.39 -1.42
CA LYS A 92 -10.87 -5.06 -1.61
C LYS A 92 -9.72 -4.10 -1.88
N ALA A 93 -9.85 -3.19 -2.85
CA ALA A 93 -8.80 -2.24 -3.18
C ALA A 93 -8.41 -1.32 -2.00
N ALA A 94 -9.40 -0.95 -1.17
CA ALA A 94 -9.17 -0.17 0.04
C ALA A 94 -8.48 -1.01 1.12
N CYS A 95 -8.94 -2.24 1.36
CA CYS A 95 -8.32 -3.19 2.29
C CYS A 95 -6.86 -3.48 1.90
N ASP A 96 -6.58 -3.76 0.62
CA ASP A 96 -5.23 -4.03 0.12
C ASP A 96 -4.31 -2.81 0.29
N SER A 97 -4.85 -1.61 0.07
CA SER A 97 -4.11 -0.36 0.28
C SER A 97 -3.78 -0.13 1.76
N GLU A 98 -4.71 -0.45 2.67
CA GLU A 98 -4.49 -0.42 4.11
C GLU A 98 -3.45 -1.45 4.56
N LEU A 99 -3.44 -2.65 3.97
CA LEU A 99 -2.41 -3.66 4.23
C LEU A 99 -1.03 -3.13 3.85
N LYS A 100 -0.89 -2.56 2.63
CA LYS A 100 0.36 -1.95 2.16
C LYS A 100 0.83 -0.85 3.10
N TYR A 101 -0.05 0.06 3.50
CA TYR A 101 0.27 1.10 4.46
C TYR A 101 0.73 0.49 5.79
N GLY A 102 -0.01 -0.48 6.32
CA GLY A 102 0.28 -1.10 7.60
C GLY A 102 1.64 -1.80 7.64
N ILE A 103 1.91 -2.64 6.64
CA ILE A 103 3.19 -3.35 6.51
C ILE A 103 4.35 -2.35 6.40
N THR A 104 4.23 -1.37 5.51
CA THR A 104 5.30 -0.39 5.31
C THR A 104 5.52 0.51 6.52
N ASN A 105 4.48 0.82 7.30
CA ASN A 105 4.60 1.49 8.59
C ASN A 105 5.39 0.63 9.59
N ASN A 106 5.07 -0.65 9.71
CA ASN A 106 5.77 -1.55 10.63
C ASN A 106 7.23 -1.76 10.23
N CYS A 107 7.54 -1.71 8.94
CA CYS A 107 8.91 -1.63 8.45
C CYS A 107 9.64 -0.36 8.93
N VAL A 108 9.02 0.83 8.86
CA VAL A 108 9.64 2.08 9.36
C VAL A 108 9.85 2.03 10.87
N ALA A 109 8.89 1.48 11.60
CA ALA A 109 8.99 1.35 13.06
C ALA A 109 10.15 0.43 13.47
N ALA A 110 10.30 -0.71 12.79
CA ALA A 110 11.36 -1.70 13.02
C ALA A 110 12.74 -1.24 12.52
N TYR A 111 12.80 -0.52 11.40
CA TYR A 111 14.04 -0.07 10.74
C TYR A 111 14.02 1.44 10.46
N PRO A 112 14.29 2.29 11.47
CA PRO A 112 14.16 3.74 11.31
C PRO A 112 15.12 4.37 10.29
N THR A 113 16.26 3.72 10.03
CA THR A 113 17.30 4.24 9.13
C THR A 113 17.23 3.63 7.73
N HIS A 114 16.93 2.33 7.61
CA HIS A 114 16.95 1.60 6.35
C HIS A 114 15.77 0.64 6.20
N PRO A 115 14.53 1.15 6.05
CA PRO A 115 13.34 0.31 5.91
C PRO A 115 13.14 -0.26 4.51
N ASP A 116 13.99 0.09 3.53
CA ASP A 116 13.71 -0.13 2.10
C ASP A 116 13.58 -1.61 1.73
N ALA A 117 14.47 -2.47 2.23
CA ALA A 117 14.40 -3.90 2.00
C ALA A 117 13.14 -4.52 2.61
N CYS A 118 12.76 -4.09 3.82
CA CYS A 118 11.52 -4.50 4.47
C CYS A 118 10.30 -4.06 3.65
N LYS A 119 10.28 -2.80 3.20
CA LYS A 119 9.17 -2.28 2.38
C LYS A 119 9.07 -3.00 1.04
N ALA A 120 10.20 -3.32 0.41
CA ALA A 120 10.24 -4.09 -0.83
C ALA A 120 9.63 -5.49 -0.65
N ALA A 121 9.98 -6.19 0.44
CA ALA A 121 9.32 -7.43 0.81
C ALA A 121 7.82 -7.19 1.09
N GLY A 122 7.47 -6.14 1.83
CA GLY A 122 6.08 -5.79 2.09
C GLY A 122 5.24 -5.50 0.84
N TYR A 123 5.85 -4.95 -0.22
CA TYR A 123 5.17 -4.76 -1.50
C TYR A 123 4.83 -6.07 -2.20
N THR A 124 5.52 -7.18 -1.92
CA THR A 124 5.14 -8.49 -2.47
C THR A 124 3.86 -9.02 -1.83
N TYR A 125 3.62 -8.73 -0.54
CA TYR A 125 2.37 -9.07 0.15
C TYR A 125 1.20 -8.31 -0.49
N TYR A 126 1.37 -6.99 -0.68
CA TYR A 126 0.40 -6.16 -1.38
C TYR A 126 0.13 -6.65 -2.81
N ALA A 127 1.18 -6.96 -3.57
CA ALA A 127 1.04 -7.45 -4.93
C ALA A 127 0.30 -8.79 -4.99
N ALA A 128 0.55 -9.69 -4.04
CA ALA A 128 -0.12 -10.97 -3.94
C ALA A 128 -1.62 -10.79 -3.66
N VAL A 129 -2.01 -10.01 -2.66
CA VAL A 129 -3.44 -9.79 -2.36
C VAL A 129 -4.14 -9.05 -3.50
N VAL A 130 -3.48 -8.10 -4.16
CA VAL A 130 -4.03 -7.43 -5.36
C VAL A 130 -4.33 -8.44 -6.47
N ALA A 131 -3.42 -9.39 -6.69
CA ALA A 131 -3.55 -10.39 -7.75
C ALA A 131 -4.55 -11.50 -7.42
N PHE A 132 -4.61 -11.98 -6.17
CA PHE A 132 -5.27 -13.23 -5.81
C PHE A 132 -6.34 -13.10 -4.71
N GLY A 133 -6.50 -11.94 -4.08
CA GLY A 133 -7.36 -11.75 -2.91
C GLY A 133 -8.86 -11.91 -3.15
N ASP A 134 -9.31 -11.89 -4.40
CA ASP A 134 -10.72 -12.17 -4.79
C ASP A 134 -10.90 -13.55 -5.43
N ASP A 135 -9.81 -14.28 -5.67
CA ASP A 135 -9.89 -15.50 -6.44
C ASP A 135 -10.44 -16.62 -5.55
N PRO A 136 -11.60 -17.23 -5.90
CA PRO A 136 -12.19 -18.31 -5.11
C PRO A 136 -11.30 -19.56 -5.04
N ALA A 137 -10.27 -19.65 -5.92
CA ALA A 137 -9.25 -20.68 -5.88
C ALA A 137 -8.29 -20.55 -4.68
N PHE A 138 -8.12 -19.35 -4.13
CA PHE A 138 -7.29 -19.08 -2.94
C PHE A 138 -8.14 -18.84 -1.68
N ALA A 139 -9.42 -18.47 -1.83
CA ALA A 139 -10.36 -18.24 -0.74
C ALA A 139 -11.06 -19.50 -0.18
N SER A 140 -10.55 -20.72 -0.38
CA SER A 140 -11.24 -21.91 0.16
C SER A 140 -10.39 -23.09 0.62
N PRO A 141 -10.86 -23.81 1.67
CA PRO A 141 -10.11 -24.83 2.38
C PRO A 141 -10.04 -26.15 1.59
N SER A 142 -8.83 -26.62 1.31
CA SER A 142 -8.43 -28.04 1.19
C SER A 142 -9.26 -29.03 0.33
N THR A 143 -10.26 -28.67 -0.46
CA THR A 143 -11.09 -29.68 -1.19
C THR A 143 -11.53 -29.37 -2.61
N VAL A 144 -11.21 -28.20 -3.18
CA VAL A 144 -11.51 -27.96 -4.61
C VAL A 144 -10.32 -28.36 -5.47
N LEU A 145 -10.39 -29.55 -6.06
CA LEU A 145 -9.51 -29.97 -7.15
C LEU A 145 -9.52 -28.90 -8.25
N PRO A 146 -8.34 -28.44 -8.74
CA PRO A 146 -8.27 -27.40 -9.75
C PRO A 146 -9.00 -27.86 -11.02
N SER A 147 -9.84 -26.98 -11.54
CA SER A 147 -10.44 -27.17 -12.86
C SER A 147 -9.30 -27.31 -13.88
N THR A 148 -9.42 -28.30 -14.75
CA THR A 148 -8.35 -28.84 -15.60
C THR A 148 -7.77 -27.88 -16.64
N SER A 149 -8.14 -26.60 -16.62
CA SER A 149 -7.55 -25.55 -17.47
C SER A 149 -6.31 -24.90 -16.85
N GLU A 150 -6.24 -24.72 -15.53
CA GLU A 150 -5.10 -24.01 -14.90
C GLU A 150 -3.84 -24.89 -14.81
N ALA A 151 -4.01 -26.20 -14.66
CA ALA A 151 -2.90 -27.16 -14.72
C ALA A 151 -2.24 -27.22 -16.11
N GLN A 152 -2.95 -26.83 -17.17
CA GLN A 152 -2.43 -26.86 -18.53
C GLN A 152 -1.51 -25.66 -18.81
N ASP A 153 -1.72 -24.52 -18.16
CA ASP A 153 -0.87 -23.34 -18.36
C ASP A 153 0.48 -23.47 -17.65
N VAL A 154 0.51 -24.13 -16.48
CA VAL A 154 1.76 -24.47 -15.78
C VAL A 154 2.56 -25.56 -16.51
N ALA A 155 1.88 -26.56 -17.09
CA ALA A 155 2.51 -27.58 -17.93
C ALA A 155 3.10 -26.99 -19.23
N LYS A 156 2.46 -25.94 -19.77
CA LYS A 156 2.89 -25.25 -20.99
C LYS A 156 4.06 -24.29 -20.76
N PHE A 157 4.24 -23.79 -19.54
CA PHE A 157 5.42 -23.03 -19.13
C PHE A 157 6.64 -23.94 -18.92
N THR A 158 6.44 -25.12 -18.32
CA THR A 158 7.52 -26.09 -18.05
C THR A 158 7.95 -26.93 -19.26
N SER A 159 7.17 -26.96 -20.35
CA SER A 159 7.50 -27.69 -21.58
C SER A 159 8.23 -26.85 -22.64
N ARG A 160 8.66 -25.62 -22.30
CA ARG A 160 9.44 -24.72 -23.19
C ARG A 160 10.91 -24.54 -22.76
N THR A 161 11.41 -25.48 -21.96
CA THR A 161 12.84 -25.69 -21.68
C THR A 161 13.23 -27.06 -22.18
#